data_AF-A0A2D5YBM1-F1
#
_entry.id   AF-A0A2D5YBM1-F1
#
_cell.length_a   1.000
_cell.length_b   1.000
_cell.length_c   1.000
_cell.angle_alpha   90.00
_cell.angle_beta   90.00
_cell.angle_gamma   90.00
#
_symmetry.space_group_name_H-M   'P 1'
#
loop_
_entity.id
_entity.type
_entity.pdbx_description
1 polymer ?
#
loop_
_entity_poly.entity_id
_entity_poly.type
_entity_poly.pdbx_seq_one_letter_code
_entity_poly.pdbx_strand_id
1 'polypeptide(L)'
;MVKFMKNKKIGFTLIELLVVISIIGILMGLLVSQLGGILGSSENTKMQAVMRSWVIQLNEYKNYYGYYPPFLYQSSEGSPIMLNDPVDNQGRFLYSLKGKEKTESGWNDGDSYEIENKDKKEFHSFSEDEFDADGNLLGINSLRILVDHDRDGMIEMESDVVDDILNSLSPDYDKEEMNLIRSRIDQFSVINEEIAFYILNDNSGVSNVFSWNIDKYFE
;
A
#
# COMPACT_ATOMS: atom_id res chain seq x y z
N MET A 1 40.13 51.73 -50.33
CA MET A 1 40.76 50.38 -50.23
C MET A 1 40.25 49.72 -48.96
N VAL A 2 39.31 48.78 -49.06
CA VAL A 2 38.67 48.13 -47.88
C VAL A 2 39.42 46.83 -47.58
N LYS A 3 39.98 46.75 -46.37
CA LYS A 3 40.79 45.61 -45.89
C LYS A 3 39.83 44.55 -45.33
N PHE A 4 39.70 43.40 -46.00
CA PHE A 4 38.93 42.27 -45.47
C PHE A 4 39.69 41.64 -44.30
N MET A 5 39.15 41.78 -43.09
CA MET A 5 39.67 41.14 -41.88
C MET A 5 39.30 39.65 -41.92
N LYS A 6 40.31 38.77 -41.92
CA LYS A 6 40.12 37.32 -41.88
C LYS A 6 39.68 36.92 -40.47
N ASN A 7 38.42 36.53 -40.29
CA ASN A 7 37.96 35.97 -39.01
C ASN A 7 38.68 34.65 -38.74
N LYS A 8 39.52 34.60 -37.70
CA LYS A 8 40.10 33.35 -37.21
C LYS A 8 38.97 32.53 -36.61
N LYS A 9 38.63 31.39 -37.24
CA LYS A 9 37.77 30.38 -36.62
C LYS A 9 38.58 29.72 -35.49
N ILE A 10 38.17 29.94 -34.25
CA ILE A 10 38.69 29.23 -33.08
C ILE A 10 37.89 27.93 -33.02
N GLY A 11 38.56 26.80 -33.25
CA GLY A 11 37.95 25.47 -33.13
C GLY A 11 38.10 24.96 -31.70
N PHE A 12 37.13 24.19 -31.23
CA PHE A 12 37.20 23.51 -29.94
C PHE A 12 38.28 22.42 -29.96
N THR A 13 39.00 22.29 -28.86
CA THR A 13 39.96 21.22 -28.63
C THR A 13 39.25 19.94 -28.19
N LEU A 14 39.86 18.79 -28.45
CA LEU A 14 39.35 17.49 -27.98
C LEU A 14 39.24 17.44 -26.45
N ILE A 15 40.16 18.12 -25.74
CA ILE A 15 40.16 18.14 -24.28
C ILE A 15 38.98 18.94 -23.72
N GLU A 16 38.62 20.08 -24.34
CA GLU A 16 37.46 20.87 -23.94
C GLU A 16 36.16 20.07 -24.11
N LEU A 17 36.03 19.32 -25.21
CA LEU A 17 34.87 18.45 -25.42
C LEU A 17 34.82 17.30 -24.41
N LEU A 18 35.96 16.71 -24.09
CA LEU A 18 36.07 15.59 -23.14
C LEU A 18 35.66 16.00 -21.73
N VAL A 19 36.14 17.16 -21.25
CA VAL A 19 35.77 17.68 -19.92
C VAL A 19 34.26 17.92 -19.82
N VAL A 20 33.63 18.44 -20.89
CA VAL A 20 32.19 18.72 -20.90
C VAL A 20 31.38 17.43 -20.76
N ILE A 21 31.69 16.39 -21.54
CA ILE A 21 30.95 15.12 -21.43
C ILE A 21 31.21 14.43 -20.08
N SER A 22 32.40 14.57 -19.49
CA SER A 22 32.70 14.05 -18.15
C SER A 22 31.87 14.76 -17.08
N ILE A 23 31.74 16.09 -17.15
CA ILE A 23 30.91 16.86 -16.22
C ILE A 23 29.43 16.48 -16.39
N ILE A 24 28.93 16.35 -17.63
CA ILE A 24 27.55 15.90 -17.89
C ILE A 24 27.32 14.49 -17.33
N GLY A 25 28.27 13.57 -17.50
CA GLY A 25 28.16 12.21 -16.96
C GLY A 25 28.09 12.17 -15.43
N ILE A 26 28.89 13.00 -14.75
CA ILE A 26 28.85 13.15 -13.28
C ILE A 26 27.52 13.75 -12.84
N LEU A 27 27.06 14.84 -13.48
CA LEU A 27 25.79 15.48 -13.15
C LEU A 27 24.60 14.52 -13.38
N MET A 28 24.59 13.79 -14.49
CA MET A 28 23.57 12.76 -14.76
C MET A 28 23.61 11.64 -13.72
N GLY A 29 24.80 11.19 -13.29
CA GLY A 29 24.95 10.19 -12.24
C GLY A 29 24.39 10.64 -10.88
N LEU A 30 24.56 11.91 -10.54
CA LEU A 30 23.99 12.50 -9.31
C LEU A 30 22.48 12.74 -9.40
N LEU A 31 21.95 13.04 -10.59
CA LEU A 31 20.51 13.25 -10.77
C LEU A 31 19.73 11.93 -10.67
N VAL A 32 20.29 10.81 -11.16
CA VAL A 32 19.64 9.49 -11.08
C VAL A 32 19.50 9.01 -9.63
N SER A 33 20.48 9.29 -8.75
CA SER A 33 20.39 8.87 -7.34
C SER A 33 19.35 9.65 -6.53
N GLN A 34 18.93 10.83 -6.98
CA GLN A 34 17.98 11.69 -6.27
C GLN A 34 16.52 11.42 -6.65
N LEU A 35 16.26 10.74 -7.77
CA LEU A 35 14.90 10.41 -8.25
C LEU A 35 14.30 9.14 -7.60
N GLY A 36 15.09 8.37 -6.85
CA GLY A 36 14.63 7.14 -6.18
C GLY A 36 13.59 7.36 -5.06
N GLY A 37 13.43 8.60 -4.56
CA GLY A 37 12.50 8.92 -3.47
C GLY A 37 11.12 9.44 -3.90
N ILE A 38 10.94 9.84 -5.16
CA ILE A 38 9.68 10.47 -5.62
C ILE A 38 8.67 9.44 -6.13
N LEU A 39 9.14 8.30 -6.65
CA LEU A 39 8.25 7.24 -7.16
C LEU A 39 7.45 6.55 -6.03
N GLY A 40 8.08 6.31 -4.87
CA GLY A 40 7.42 5.67 -3.72
C GLY A 40 6.24 6.46 -3.16
N SER A 41 6.31 7.80 -3.13
CA SER A 41 5.22 8.64 -2.60
C SER A 41 3.92 8.55 -3.42
N SER A 42 4.04 8.45 -4.74
CA SER A 42 2.89 8.28 -5.64
C SER A 42 2.28 6.88 -5.52
N GLU A 43 3.12 5.88 -5.29
CA GLU A 43 2.70 4.49 -5.12
C GLU A 43 1.95 4.31 -3.80
N ASN A 44 2.45 4.84 -2.70
CA ASN A 44 1.78 4.82 -1.39
C ASN A 44 0.40 5.48 -1.45
N THR A 45 0.31 6.64 -2.10
CA THR A 45 -0.96 7.37 -2.27
C THR A 45 -1.95 6.55 -3.10
N LYS A 46 -1.47 5.88 -4.16
CA LYS A 46 -2.28 4.96 -4.98
C LYS A 46 -2.76 3.78 -4.15
N MET A 47 -1.88 3.13 -3.39
CA MET A 47 -2.21 1.99 -2.53
C MET A 47 -3.24 2.38 -1.47
N GLN A 48 -3.05 3.54 -0.82
CA GLN A 48 -4.01 4.06 0.14
C GLN A 48 -5.39 4.31 -0.51
N ALA A 49 -5.43 4.85 -1.72
CA ALA A 49 -6.68 5.05 -2.46
C ALA A 49 -7.37 3.73 -2.81
N VAL A 50 -6.61 2.70 -3.23
CA VAL A 50 -7.15 1.35 -3.49
C VAL A 50 -7.72 0.73 -2.21
N MET A 51 -6.97 0.77 -1.10
CA MET A 51 -7.44 0.25 0.18
C MET A 51 -8.72 0.95 0.66
N ARG A 52 -8.81 2.28 0.52
CA ARG A 52 -10.04 3.04 0.81
C ARG A 52 -11.20 2.65 -0.10
N SER A 53 -10.92 2.36 -1.38
CA SER A 53 -11.94 1.83 -2.29
C SER A 53 -12.47 0.48 -1.79
N TRP A 54 -11.59 -0.43 -1.36
CA TRP A 54 -12.01 -1.72 -0.81
C TRP A 54 -12.81 -1.57 0.49
N VAL A 55 -12.45 -0.63 1.37
CA VAL A 55 -13.26 -0.28 2.55
C VAL A 55 -14.69 0.10 2.15
N ILE A 56 -14.86 0.92 1.10
CA ILE A 56 -16.20 1.29 0.60
C ILE A 56 -16.95 0.04 0.12
N GLN A 57 -16.31 -0.84 -0.66
CA GLN A 57 -16.97 -2.03 -1.20
C GLN A 57 -17.32 -3.06 -0.12
N LEU A 58 -16.51 -3.16 0.95
CA LEU A 58 -16.82 -4.01 2.11
C LEU A 58 -17.96 -3.42 2.94
N ASN A 59 -18.05 -2.10 3.05
CA ASN A 59 -19.21 -1.45 3.65
C ASN A 59 -20.49 -1.72 2.83
N GLU A 60 -20.42 -1.69 1.50
CA GLU A 60 -21.53 -2.10 0.63
C GLU A 60 -21.89 -3.58 0.82
N TYR A 61 -20.89 -4.46 0.94
CA TYR A 61 -21.09 -5.87 1.29
C TYR A 61 -21.83 -6.01 2.63
N LYS A 62 -21.36 -5.32 3.68
CA LYS A 62 -21.99 -5.32 5.00
C LYS A 62 -23.41 -4.76 4.96
N ASN A 63 -23.66 -3.71 4.18
CA ASN A 63 -25.01 -3.15 4.00
C ASN A 63 -25.96 -4.15 3.34
N TYR A 64 -25.45 -5.00 2.45
CA TYR A 64 -26.24 -6.01 1.76
C TYR A 64 -26.49 -7.26 2.62
N TYR A 65 -25.46 -7.79 3.29
CA TYR A 65 -25.54 -9.04 4.07
C TYR A 65 -25.81 -8.86 5.57
N GLY A 66 -25.53 -7.68 6.14
CA GLY A 66 -25.62 -7.38 7.58
C GLY A 66 -24.39 -7.77 8.40
N TYR A 67 -23.33 -8.24 7.74
CA TYR A 67 -22.04 -8.65 8.31
C TYR A 67 -20.95 -8.53 7.22
N TYR A 68 -19.69 -8.40 7.62
CA TYR A 68 -18.55 -8.46 6.70
C TYR A 68 -18.30 -9.90 6.23
N PRO A 69 -17.49 -10.15 5.18
CA PRO A 69 -17.21 -11.51 4.73
C PRO A 69 -16.81 -12.47 5.88
N PRO A 70 -17.42 -13.66 6.00
CA PRO A 70 -17.20 -14.62 7.08
C PRO A 70 -15.74 -14.93 7.40
N PHE A 71 -14.85 -14.97 6.41
CA PHE A 71 -13.42 -15.20 6.66
C PHE A 71 -12.77 -14.14 7.54
N LEU A 72 -13.32 -12.92 7.58
CA LEU A 72 -12.82 -11.83 8.42
C LEU A 72 -13.05 -12.07 9.92
N TYR A 73 -13.89 -13.04 10.28
CA TYR A 73 -14.16 -13.40 11.68
C TYR A 73 -13.41 -14.68 12.12
N GLN A 74 -12.39 -15.10 11.37
CA GLN A 74 -11.59 -16.28 11.72
C GLN A 74 -10.48 -15.99 12.75
N SER A 75 -10.10 -14.73 12.92
CA SER A 75 -9.15 -14.26 13.95
C SER A 75 -9.87 -13.76 15.21
N SER A 76 -9.12 -13.47 16.27
CA SER A 76 -9.64 -12.70 17.41
C SER A 76 -9.85 -11.24 17.01
N GLU A 77 -10.77 -10.58 17.72
CA GLU A 77 -10.92 -9.13 17.64
C GLU A 77 -9.60 -8.43 17.95
N GLY A 78 -9.29 -7.38 17.20
CA GLY A 78 -8.01 -6.67 17.32
C GLY A 78 -6.82 -7.35 16.67
N SER A 79 -6.99 -8.58 16.18
CA SER A 79 -5.93 -9.34 15.51
C SER A 79 -6.10 -9.31 13.98
N PRO A 80 -5.08 -8.92 13.22
CA PRO A 80 -5.18 -8.74 11.78
C PRO A 80 -5.25 -10.08 11.04
N ILE A 81 -6.00 -10.09 9.94
CA ILE A 81 -5.93 -11.16 8.96
C ILE A 81 -4.97 -10.73 7.86
N MET A 82 -3.96 -11.54 7.60
CA MET A 82 -3.07 -11.37 6.46
C MET A 82 -3.77 -11.87 5.20
N LEU A 83 -3.97 -10.99 4.21
CA LEU A 83 -4.68 -11.35 2.98
C LEU A 83 -3.84 -12.24 2.07
N ASN A 84 -2.53 -12.10 2.12
CA ASN A 84 -1.58 -12.90 1.34
C ASN A 84 -1.15 -14.19 2.05
N ASP A 85 -1.72 -14.51 3.22
CA ASP A 85 -1.37 -15.68 4.02
C ASP A 85 -1.94 -16.99 3.40
N PRO A 86 -1.14 -18.08 3.39
CA PRO A 86 -1.35 -19.36 2.69
C PRO A 86 -2.66 -20.16 2.90
N VAL A 87 -3.68 -19.64 3.60
CA VAL A 87 -5.00 -20.29 3.75
C VAL A 87 -6.05 -19.71 2.76
N ASP A 88 -5.56 -19.27 1.59
CA ASP A 88 -6.34 -18.66 0.51
C ASP A 88 -7.20 -17.45 0.95
N ASN A 89 -6.76 -16.66 1.93
CA ASN A 89 -7.45 -15.43 2.34
C ASN A 89 -7.63 -14.47 1.17
N GLN A 90 -6.66 -14.39 0.26
CA GLN A 90 -6.79 -13.64 -0.98
C GLN A 90 -7.95 -14.18 -1.83
N GLY A 91 -8.04 -15.50 -2.01
CA GLY A 91 -9.13 -16.12 -2.76
C GLY A 91 -10.50 -15.81 -2.14
N ARG A 92 -10.61 -15.92 -0.82
CA ARG A 92 -11.82 -15.55 -0.05
C ARG A 92 -12.18 -14.08 -0.22
N PHE A 93 -11.21 -13.19 -0.09
CA PHE A 93 -11.41 -11.75 -0.27
C PHE A 93 -11.88 -11.41 -1.69
N LEU A 94 -11.20 -11.96 -2.71
CA LEU A 94 -11.58 -11.77 -4.11
C LEU A 94 -13.00 -12.28 -4.36
N TYR A 95 -13.33 -13.47 -3.87
CA TYR A 95 -14.67 -14.05 -4.02
C TYR A 95 -15.75 -13.22 -3.30
N SER A 96 -15.43 -12.71 -2.11
CA SER A 96 -16.31 -11.86 -1.32
C SER A 96 -16.79 -10.64 -2.11
N LEU A 97 -15.86 -9.99 -2.82
CA LEU A 97 -16.15 -8.76 -3.55
C LEU A 97 -16.52 -8.97 -5.03
N LYS A 98 -16.02 -10.02 -5.68
CA LYS A 98 -16.26 -10.30 -7.10
C LYS A 98 -17.42 -11.28 -7.35
N GLY A 99 -17.66 -12.20 -6.41
CA GLY A 99 -18.60 -13.31 -6.57
C GLY A 99 -18.10 -14.41 -7.52
N LYS A 100 -16.81 -14.42 -7.84
CA LYS A 100 -16.15 -15.36 -8.75
C LYS A 100 -14.78 -15.73 -8.23
N GLU A 101 -14.29 -16.89 -8.62
CA GLU A 101 -12.92 -17.31 -8.29
C GLU A 101 -11.93 -16.78 -9.32
N LYS A 102 -10.77 -16.34 -8.83
CA LYS A 102 -9.63 -15.97 -9.68
C LYS A 102 -8.76 -17.20 -9.93
N THR A 103 -8.54 -17.51 -11.20
CA THR A 103 -7.58 -18.52 -11.67
C THR A 103 -6.54 -17.89 -12.59
N GLU A 104 -5.53 -18.67 -12.98
CA GLU A 104 -4.52 -18.28 -13.99
C GLU A 104 -5.16 -17.84 -15.32
N SER A 105 -6.27 -18.50 -15.71
CA SER A 105 -7.03 -18.21 -16.94
C SER A 105 -8.03 -17.05 -16.82
N GLY A 106 -8.13 -16.38 -15.66
CA GLY A 106 -9.07 -15.30 -15.39
C GLY A 106 -10.14 -15.65 -14.36
N TRP A 107 -11.32 -15.06 -14.47
CA TRP A 107 -12.44 -15.26 -13.54
C TRP A 107 -13.30 -16.46 -13.95
N ASN A 108 -13.63 -17.33 -13.00
CA ASN A 108 -14.49 -18.50 -13.22
C ASN A 108 -15.65 -18.57 -12.20
N ASP A 109 -16.69 -19.32 -12.54
CA ASP A 109 -17.91 -19.45 -11.73
C ASP A 109 -17.81 -20.54 -10.62
N GLY A 110 -16.61 -20.73 -10.04
CA GLY A 110 -16.39 -21.67 -8.95
C GLY A 110 -17.16 -21.35 -7.67
N ASP A 111 -17.18 -22.33 -6.75
CA ASP A 111 -17.97 -22.33 -5.52
C ASP A 111 -17.14 -22.62 -4.25
N SER A 112 -15.81 -22.67 -4.36
CA SER A 112 -14.87 -22.98 -3.27
C SER A 112 -15.01 -22.02 -2.09
N TYR A 113 -15.46 -20.79 -2.34
CA TYR A 113 -15.68 -19.75 -1.34
C TYR A 113 -17.12 -19.26 -1.30
N GLU A 114 -18.11 -20.09 -1.69
CA GLU A 114 -19.53 -19.71 -1.75
C GLU A 114 -20.03 -19.09 -0.43
N ILE A 115 -19.54 -19.57 0.71
CA ILE A 115 -19.89 -19.02 2.04
C ILE A 115 -19.55 -17.53 2.17
N GLU A 116 -18.52 -17.06 1.45
CA GLU A 116 -18.05 -15.68 1.49
C GLU A 116 -18.93 -14.73 0.67
N ASN A 117 -19.69 -15.23 -0.31
CA ASN A 117 -20.61 -14.43 -1.11
C ASN A 117 -21.69 -15.32 -1.73
N LYS A 118 -22.64 -15.76 -0.90
CA LYS A 118 -23.69 -16.72 -1.27
C LYS A 118 -24.53 -16.31 -2.49
N ASP A 119 -24.74 -15.01 -2.69
CA ASP A 119 -25.54 -14.51 -3.81
C ASP A 119 -24.67 -14.21 -5.05
N LYS A 120 -23.36 -14.45 -4.97
CA LYS A 120 -22.35 -14.16 -6.01
C LYS A 120 -22.47 -12.73 -6.56
N LYS A 121 -22.85 -11.79 -5.69
CA LYS A 121 -23.05 -10.40 -6.05
C LYS A 121 -21.69 -9.73 -6.26
N GLU A 122 -21.52 -9.03 -7.38
CA GLU A 122 -20.33 -8.22 -7.61
C GLU A 122 -20.46 -6.88 -6.87
N PHE A 123 -19.59 -6.66 -5.89
CA PHE A 123 -19.40 -5.41 -5.15
C PHE A 123 -18.20 -4.61 -5.66
N HIS A 124 -17.20 -5.29 -6.23
CA HIS A 124 -16.02 -4.67 -6.81
C HIS A 124 -15.66 -5.30 -8.15
N SER A 125 -15.39 -4.45 -9.14
CA SER A 125 -14.86 -4.89 -10.42
C SER A 125 -13.33 -4.77 -10.42
N PHE A 126 -12.66 -5.81 -9.94
CA PHE A 126 -11.20 -5.87 -9.96
C PHE A 126 -10.63 -5.68 -11.38
N SER A 127 -9.66 -4.78 -11.52
CA SER A 127 -8.90 -4.59 -12.76
C SER A 127 -7.56 -5.34 -12.71
N GLU A 128 -6.94 -5.55 -13.87
CA GLU A 128 -5.60 -6.17 -13.94
C GLU A 128 -4.53 -5.36 -13.20
N ASP A 129 -4.73 -4.04 -13.04
CA ASP A 129 -3.79 -3.15 -12.33
C ASP A 129 -3.78 -3.36 -10.80
N GLU A 130 -4.74 -4.12 -10.27
CA GLU A 130 -4.80 -4.50 -8.85
C GLU A 130 -4.07 -5.82 -8.56
N PHE A 131 -3.45 -6.44 -9.58
CA PHE A 131 -2.70 -7.68 -9.44
C PHE A 131 -1.25 -7.50 -9.94
N ASP A 132 -0.32 -8.24 -9.33
CA ASP A 132 1.01 -8.41 -9.88
C ASP A 132 1.05 -9.47 -10.99
N ALA A 133 2.24 -9.72 -11.55
CA ALA A 133 2.44 -10.72 -12.59
C ALA A 133 2.15 -12.17 -12.14
N ASP A 134 2.20 -12.43 -10.83
CA ASP A 134 1.95 -13.74 -10.22
C ASP A 134 0.48 -13.89 -9.78
N GLY A 135 -0.34 -12.84 -9.94
CA GLY A 135 -1.75 -12.82 -9.58
C GLY A 135 -2.02 -12.48 -8.11
N ASN A 136 -1.03 -11.99 -7.36
CA ASN A 136 -1.20 -11.51 -6.00
C ASN A 136 -1.79 -10.10 -6.00
N LEU A 137 -2.63 -9.80 -5.01
CA LEU A 137 -3.20 -8.46 -4.84
C LEU A 137 -2.10 -7.43 -4.58
N LEU A 138 -2.01 -6.45 -5.47
CA LEU A 138 -1.05 -5.35 -5.47
C LEU A 138 0.44 -5.77 -5.41
N GLY A 139 0.74 -7.08 -5.47
CA GLY A 139 2.08 -7.62 -5.24
C GLY A 139 2.62 -7.42 -3.81
N ILE A 140 1.72 -7.24 -2.83
CA ILE A 140 2.11 -6.88 -1.46
C ILE A 140 1.94 -8.07 -0.52
N ASN A 141 3.05 -8.48 0.11
CA ASN A 141 3.11 -9.62 1.01
C ASN A 141 2.85 -9.29 2.49
N SER A 142 2.47 -8.05 2.80
CA SER A 142 2.18 -7.61 4.17
C SER A 142 0.83 -6.92 4.29
N LEU A 143 -0.07 -7.14 3.32
CA LEU A 143 -1.42 -6.57 3.33
C LEU A 143 -2.26 -7.24 4.42
N ARG A 144 -2.63 -6.46 5.42
CA ARG A 144 -3.40 -6.88 6.59
C ARG A 144 -4.73 -6.16 6.63
N ILE A 145 -5.74 -6.83 7.17
CA ILE A 145 -7.07 -6.29 7.41
C ILE A 145 -7.49 -6.52 8.87
N LEU A 146 -8.10 -5.50 9.47
CA LEU A 146 -8.72 -5.51 10.79
C LEU A 146 -10.20 -5.21 10.62
N VAL A 147 -11.03 -5.79 11.48
CA VAL A 147 -12.49 -5.62 11.44
C VAL A 147 -13.04 -5.53 12.87
N ASP A 148 -14.04 -4.70 13.03
CA ASP A 148 -14.85 -4.56 14.24
C ASP A 148 -15.77 -5.79 14.37
N HIS A 149 -15.53 -6.59 15.42
CA HIS A 149 -16.27 -7.83 15.66
C HIS A 149 -17.50 -7.60 16.53
N ASP A 150 -17.39 -6.74 17.54
CA ASP A 150 -18.45 -6.48 18.51
C ASP A 150 -19.50 -5.44 18.04
N ARG A 151 -19.19 -4.74 16.93
CA ARG A 151 -20.02 -3.75 16.23
C ARG A 151 -20.22 -2.47 17.02
N ASP A 152 -19.25 -2.07 17.83
CA ASP A 152 -19.29 -0.82 18.58
C ASP A 152 -18.86 0.41 17.74
N GLY A 153 -18.37 0.18 16.52
CA GLY A 153 -17.92 1.22 15.59
C GLY A 153 -16.42 1.52 15.67
N MET A 154 -15.66 0.77 16.46
CA MET A 154 -14.23 0.93 16.69
C MET A 154 -13.52 -0.42 16.59
N ILE A 155 -12.21 -0.37 16.38
CA ILE A 155 -11.33 -1.54 16.45
C ILE A 155 -10.30 -1.27 17.53
N GLU A 156 -10.32 -2.06 18.60
CA GLU A 156 -9.25 -2.10 19.59
C GLU A 156 -8.22 -3.15 19.17
N MET A 157 -7.02 -2.71 18.81
CA MET A 157 -5.92 -3.57 18.36
C MET A 157 -5.29 -4.32 19.54
N GLU A 158 -4.90 -5.58 19.30
CA GLU A 158 -4.10 -6.34 20.25
C GLU A 158 -2.73 -5.67 20.48
N SER A 159 -2.15 -5.84 21.68
CA SER A 159 -0.94 -5.11 22.08
C SER A 159 0.27 -5.43 21.20
N ASP A 160 0.39 -6.66 20.72
CA ASP A 160 1.43 -7.10 19.81
C ASP A 160 1.29 -6.48 18.41
N VAL A 161 0.06 -6.29 17.93
CA VAL A 161 -0.25 -5.58 16.68
C VAL A 161 0.18 -4.12 16.79
N VAL A 162 -0.12 -3.48 17.93
CA VAL A 162 0.33 -2.12 18.21
C VAL A 162 1.85 -2.04 18.20
N ASP A 163 2.54 -2.95 18.88
CA ASP A 163 4.00 -3.00 18.92
C ASP A 163 4.60 -3.21 17.52
N ASP A 164 4.02 -4.10 16.70
CA ASP A 164 4.42 -4.34 15.31
C ASP A 164 4.36 -3.05 14.48
N ILE A 165 3.24 -2.33 14.55
CA ILE A 165 3.04 -1.07 13.82
C ILE A 165 4.07 -0.03 14.29
N LEU A 166 4.23 0.16 15.61
CA LEU A 166 5.17 1.14 16.15
C LEU A 166 6.62 0.83 15.80
N ASN A 167 7.00 -0.45 15.81
CA ASN A 167 8.33 -0.87 15.42
C ASN A 167 8.58 -0.60 13.94
N SER A 168 7.59 -0.84 13.08
CA SER A 168 7.68 -0.57 11.65
C SER A 168 7.71 0.93 11.31
N LEU A 169 7.05 1.77 12.11
CA LEU A 169 7.08 3.23 11.95
C LEU A 169 8.34 3.87 12.53
N SER A 170 8.97 3.26 13.52
CA SER A 170 10.11 3.84 14.24
C SER A 170 11.28 4.39 13.38
N PRO A 171 11.58 3.87 12.17
CA PRO A 171 12.60 4.44 11.29
C PRO A 171 12.19 5.76 10.61
N ASP A 172 10.89 6.00 10.46
CA ASP A 172 10.32 7.12 9.70
C ASP A 172 10.12 8.38 10.56
N TYR A 173 10.16 8.26 11.89
CA TYR A 173 9.87 9.32 12.86
C TYR A 173 11.01 9.55 13.85
N ASP A 174 11.07 10.74 14.42
CA ASP A 174 12.07 11.08 15.43
C ASP A 174 11.73 10.54 16.84
N LYS A 175 12.67 10.71 17.77
CA LYS A 175 12.51 10.19 19.13
C LYS A 175 11.41 10.90 19.92
N GLU A 176 11.17 12.18 19.67
CA GLU A 176 10.16 12.97 20.37
C GLU A 176 8.76 12.56 19.90
N GLU A 177 8.57 12.42 18.59
CA GLU A 177 7.37 11.90 17.94
C GLU A 177 7.03 10.48 18.43
N MET A 178 8.01 9.58 18.43
CA MET A 178 7.80 8.21 18.92
C MET A 178 7.49 8.15 20.42
N ASN A 179 8.05 9.07 21.23
CA ASN A 179 7.71 9.16 22.65
C ASN A 179 6.30 9.71 22.88
N LEU A 180 5.85 10.65 22.04
CA LEU A 180 4.50 11.21 22.10
C LEU A 180 3.47 10.10 21.88
N ILE A 181 3.64 9.28 20.85
CA ILE A 181 2.72 8.16 20.59
C ILE A 181 2.74 7.15 21.73
N ARG A 182 3.92 6.78 22.24
CA ARG A 182 4.02 5.87 23.39
C ARG A 182 3.32 6.40 24.63
N SER A 183 3.22 7.72 24.80
CA SER A 183 2.44 8.35 25.88
C SER A 183 0.93 8.34 25.66
N ARG A 184 0.48 8.15 24.40
CA ARG A 184 -0.93 8.09 23.96
C ARG A 184 -1.28 6.69 23.42
N ILE A 185 -0.61 5.65 23.91
CA ILE A 185 -0.73 4.28 23.41
C ILE A 185 -2.19 3.79 23.40
N ASP A 186 -2.96 4.13 24.44
CA ASP A 186 -4.38 3.76 24.58
C ASP A 186 -5.27 4.41 23.50
N GLN A 187 -4.87 5.54 22.94
CA GLN A 187 -5.58 6.19 21.83
C GLN A 187 -5.12 5.65 20.48
N PHE A 188 -3.84 5.31 20.38
CA PHE A 188 -3.25 4.73 19.19
C PHE A 188 -3.72 3.30 18.94
N SER A 189 -3.98 2.53 20.00
CA SER A 189 -4.52 1.18 19.92
C SER A 189 -5.95 1.11 19.41
N VAL A 190 -6.66 2.24 19.35
CA VAL A 190 -8.06 2.31 18.92
C VAL A 190 -8.21 3.01 17.57
N ILE A 191 -8.78 2.30 16.60
CA ILE A 191 -9.14 2.83 15.28
C ILE A 191 -10.63 3.13 15.27
N ASN A 192 -11.01 4.37 14.94
CA ASN A 192 -12.42 4.78 14.84
C ASN A 192 -13.01 4.45 13.46
N GLU A 193 -12.81 3.21 13.00
CA GLU A 193 -13.32 2.67 11.75
C GLU A 193 -13.75 1.21 12.00
N GLU A 194 -14.81 0.75 11.33
CA GLU A 194 -15.29 -0.63 11.50
C GLU A 194 -14.46 -1.67 10.71
N ILE A 195 -13.66 -1.21 9.76
CA ILE A 195 -12.80 -2.05 8.94
C ILE A 195 -11.60 -1.23 8.48
N ALA A 196 -10.41 -1.78 8.60
CA ALA A 196 -9.18 -1.06 8.36
C ALA A 196 -8.14 -1.96 7.68
N PHE A 197 -7.55 -1.46 6.59
CA PHE A 197 -6.40 -2.06 5.94
C PHE A 197 -5.11 -1.35 6.29
N TYR A 198 -4.04 -2.12 6.39
CA TYR A 198 -2.69 -1.58 6.51
C TYR A 198 -1.64 -2.52 5.94
N ILE A 199 -0.50 -1.92 5.62
CA ILE A 199 0.68 -2.56 5.07
C ILE A 199 1.86 -2.06 5.91
N LEU A 200 2.67 -3.00 6.39
CA LEU A 200 3.89 -2.68 7.13
C LEU A 200 5.12 -2.94 6.27
N ASN A 201 6.10 -2.04 6.40
CA ASN A 201 7.39 -2.19 5.77
C ASN A 201 8.18 -3.33 6.44
N ASP A 202 8.59 -4.30 5.63
CA ASP A 202 9.35 -5.49 6.03
C ASP A 202 10.80 -5.50 5.46
N ASN A 203 11.31 -4.33 5.05
CA ASN A 203 12.59 -4.16 4.33
C ASN A 203 12.62 -4.74 2.91
N SER A 204 11.48 -5.19 2.35
CA SER A 204 11.37 -5.60 0.94
C SER A 204 11.23 -4.43 -0.04
N GLY A 205 11.05 -3.20 0.48
CA GLY A 205 10.85 -1.98 -0.31
C GLY A 205 9.40 -1.45 -0.30
N VAL A 206 8.48 -2.13 0.38
CA VAL A 206 7.11 -1.66 0.60
C VAL A 206 7.09 -0.68 1.78
N SER A 207 6.47 0.48 1.62
CA SER A 207 6.36 1.46 2.70
C SER A 207 5.18 1.16 3.63
N ASN A 208 5.16 1.84 4.78
CA ASN A 208 4.00 1.82 5.67
C ASN A 208 2.83 2.56 5.03
N VAL A 209 1.69 1.88 4.85
CA VAL A 209 0.47 2.47 4.29
C VAL A 209 -0.74 2.06 5.10
N PHE A 210 -1.58 3.03 5.46
CA PHE A 210 -2.78 2.82 6.28
C PHE A 210 -4.01 3.39 5.56
N SER A 211 -5.12 2.67 5.61
CA SER A 211 -6.41 3.16 5.11
C SER A 211 -6.97 4.34 5.94
N TRP A 212 -6.68 4.35 7.25
CA TRP A 212 -7.04 5.41 8.19
C TRP A 212 -5.94 6.48 8.30
N ASN A 213 -6.27 7.60 8.95
CA ASN A 213 -5.30 8.67 9.23
C ASN A 213 -4.53 8.36 10.52
N ILE A 214 -3.27 7.96 10.37
CA ILE A 214 -2.34 7.72 11.49
C ILE A 214 -1.59 8.99 11.92
N ASP A 215 -1.43 9.97 11.03
CA ASP A 215 -0.68 11.22 11.26
C ASP A 215 -1.27 12.03 12.42
N LYS A 216 -2.59 11.90 12.65
CA LYS A 216 -3.29 12.55 13.79
C LYS A 216 -2.72 12.16 15.17
N TYR A 217 -1.95 11.07 15.27
CA TYR A 217 -1.33 10.63 16.52
C TYR A 217 0.08 11.21 16.73
N PHE A 218 0.67 11.78 15.67
CA PHE A 218 2.00 12.41 15.68
C PHE A 218 1.93 13.94 15.91
N GLU A 219 0.74 14.55 15.80
CA GLU A 219 0.45 15.97 16.08
C GLU A 219 0.07 16.25 17.57
#